data_AF-A0A2E5V6T7-F1
#
_entry.id   AF-A0A2E5V6T7-F1
#
_cell.length_a   1.000
_cell.length_b   1.000
_cell.length_c   1.000
_cell.angle_alpha   90.00
_cell.angle_beta   90.00
_cell.angle_gamma   90.00
#
_symmetry.space_group_name_H-M   'P 1'
#
loop_
_entity.id
_entity.type
_entity.pdbx_description
1 polymer ?
#
loop_
_entity_poly.entity_id
_entity_poly.type
_entity_poly.pdbx_seq_one_letter_code
_entity_poly.pdbx_strand_id
1 'polypeptide(L)'
;MQKLDAITEFSRAQFSRFFLLCKSFFSEELIEKIEKYLNLTNSLLVPLSALIILISALIFSIKMSMAMPLLLAILAVFFVFFGDFISEKFHGACKAAIKSNKTSISSNAYLELIVFLNVFAVIGLLLGGIYLAIDDSSLTILLGCLAAAVLILLSTIPVLNPHIINMSISTNSGAAGDLVGIIAISLKTLLYYSKLFSRLVIIGGGVLLVIAAYGALAEDISAVINGGTGLAILMVGFFYPVIVYIWFLLIYAIADILLAVLSIKDINAKADQEKD
;
A
#
# COMPACT_ATOMS: atom_id res chain seq x y z
N MET A 1 -40.78 22.80 10.24
CA MET A 1 -39.63 22.33 11.05
C MET A 1 -39.65 20.83 11.25
N GLN A 2 -40.65 20.21 11.91
CA GLN A 2 -40.70 18.75 12.14
C GLN A 2 -40.41 17.82 10.94
N LYS A 3 -40.90 18.14 9.73
CA LYS A 3 -40.61 17.34 8.53
C LYS A 3 -39.15 17.42 8.08
N LEU A 4 -38.48 18.56 8.29
CA LEU A 4 -37.07 18.75 7.92
C LEU A 4 -36.17 17.97 8.89
N ASP A 5 -36.49 18.02 10.19
CA ASP A 5 -35.77 17.29 11.23
C ASP A 5 -35.84 15.77 11.00
N ALA A 6 -37.03 15.26 10.66
CA ALA A 6 -37.22 13.83 10.34
C ALA A 6 -36.41 13.38 9.10
N ILE A 7 -36.30 14.22 8.06
CA ILE A 7 -35.46 13.92 6.88
C ILE A 7 -33.99 13.89 7.25
N THR A 8 -33.53 14.84 8.07
CA THR A 8 -32.13 14.87 8.53
C THR A 8 -31.78 13.69 9.43
N GLU A 9 -32.69 13.28 10.31
CA GLU A 9 -32.50 12.14 11.20
C GLU A 9 -32.48 10.82 10.43
N PHE A 10 -33.39 10.66 9.45
CA PHE A 10 -33.37 9.51 8.54
C PHE A 10 -32.06 9.43 7.75
N SER A 11 -31.60 10.55 7.19
CA SER A 11 -30.33 10.62 6.45
C SER A 11 -29.15 10.19 7.32
N ARG A 12 -29.04 10.75 8.54
CA ARG A 12 -27.99 10.37 9.51
C ARG A 12 -28.04 8.88 9.86
N ALA A 13 -29.24 8.33 10.05
CA ALA A 13 -29.42 6.92 10.34
C ALA A 13 -28.96 6.03 9.18
N GLN A 14 -29.22 6.40 7.92
CA GLN A 14 -28.74 5.65 6.75
C GLN A 14 -27.21 5.71 6.65
N PHE A 15 -26.59 6.88 6.84
CA PHE A 15 -25.13 6.99 6.83
C PHE A 15 -24.46 6.19 7.94
N SER A 16 -25.04 6.18 9.14
CA SER A 16 -24.55 5.36 10.25
C SER A 16 -24.64 3.86 9.94
N ARG A 17 -25.76 3.39 9.36
CA ARG A 17 -25.91 1.99 8.93
C ARG A 17 -24.91 1.62 7.85
N PHE A 18 -24.71 2.50 6.85
CA PHE A 18 -23.71 2.30 5.81
C PHE A 18 -22.30 2.22 6.39
N PHE A 19 -21.95 3.11 7.32
CA PHE A 19 -20.65 3.09 7.98
C PHE A 19 -20.42 1.78 8.76
N LEU A 20 -21.44 1.27 9.47
CA LEU A 20 -21.38 -0.02 10.16
C LEU A 20 -21.19 -1.20 9.18
N LEU A 21 -21.85 -1.16 8.02
CA LEU A 21 -21.65 -2.14 6.96
C LEU A 21 -20.23 -2.09 6.39
N CYS A 22 -19.69 -0.90 6.14
CA CYS A 22 -18.29 -0.75 5.73
C CYS A 22 -17.36 -1.36 6.78
N LYS A 23 -17.59 -1.07 8.07
CA LYS A 23 -16.77 -1.59 9.16
C LYS A 23 -16.81 -3.12 9.27
N SER A 24 -17.96 -3.75 9.04
CA SER A 24 -18.07 -5.21 9.08
C SER A 24 -17.42 -5.89 7.86
N PHE A 25 -17.50 -5.25 6.69
CA PHE A 25 -16.91 -5.78 5.46
C PHE A 25 -15.39 -5.58 5.40
N PHE A 26 -14.91 -4.41 5.80
CA PHE A 26 -13.49 -4.01 5.79
C PHE A 26 -12.82 -4.33 7.13
N SER A 27 -12.78 -5.62 7.47
CA SER A 27 -12.20 -6.11 8.72
C SER A 27 -10.70 -6.42 8.62
N GLU A 28 -10.02 -6.36 9.76
CA GLU A 28 -8.62 -6.77 9.89
C GLU A 28 -8.41 -8.23 9.50
N GLU A 29 -9.36 -9.10 9.88
CA GLU A 29 -9.34 -10.53 9.56
C GLU A 29 -9.27 -10.79 8.04
N LEU A 30 -9.91 -9.95 7.23
CA LEU A 30 -9.86 -10.07 5.76
C LEU A 30 -8.43 -9.85 5.26
N ILE A 31 -7.75 -8.82 5.76
CA ILE A 31 -6.36 -8.53 5.39
C ILE A 31 -5.43 -9.63 5.87
N GLU A 32 -5.58 -10.12 7.10
CA GLU A 32 -4.78 -11.23 7.61
C GLU A 32 -4.92 -12.51 6.78
N LYS A 33 -6.15 -12.82 6.33
CA LYS A 33 -6.41 -13.94 5.43
C LYS A 33 -5.68 -13.75 4.09
N ILE A 34 -5.83 -12.59 3.45
CA ILE A 34 -5.15 -12.28 2.19
C ILE A 34 -3.63 -12.37 2.36
N GLU A 35 -3.07 -11.75 3.40
CA GLU A 35 -1.63 -11.81 3.67
C GLU A 35 -1.14 -13.24 3.88
N LYS A 36 -1.90 -14.09 4.58
CA LYS A 36 -1.53 -15.50 4.78
C LYS A 36 -1.41 -16.24 3.44
N TYR A 37 -2.35 -16.05 2.53
CA TYR A 37 -2.28 -16.63 1.18
C TYR A 37 -1.10 -16.06 0.39
N LEU A 38 -0.90 -14.75 0.39
CA LEU A 38 0.21 -14.11 -0.32
C LEU A 38 1.58 -14.57 0.21
N ASN A 39 1.72 -14.76 1.52
CA ASN A 39 2.95 -15.26 2.12
C ASN A 39 3.27 -16.70 1.71
N LEU A 40 2.24 -17.56 1.64
CA LEU A 40 2.40 -18.93 1.15
C LEU A 40 2.81 -18.95 -0.32
N THR A 41 2.15 -18.14 -1.16
CA THR A 41 2.50 -18.05 -2.58
C THR A 41 3.92 -17.52 -2.76
N ASN A 42 4.29 -16.48 -2.02
CA ASN A 42 5.62 -15.88 -2.11
C ASN A 42 6.74 -16.84 -1.67
N SER A 43 6.55 -17.59 -0.58
CA SER A 43 7.58 -18.53 -0.10
C SER A 43 7.89 -19.64 -1.10
N LEU A 44 6.91 -20.02 -1.93
CA LEU A 44 7.10 -20.96 -3.02
C LEU A 44 7.67 -20.29 -4.27
N LEU A 45 7.18 -19.09 -4.60
CA LEU A 45 7.49 -18.41 -5.85
C LEU A 45 8.93 -17.87 -5.88
N VAL A 46 9.48 -17.41 -4.75
CA VAL A 46 10.85 -16.86 -4.70
C VAL A 46 11.89 -17.92 -5.10
N PRO A 47 11.96 -19.12 -4.49
CA PRO A 47 12.87 -20.18 -4.95
C PRO A 47 12.59 -20.62 -6.40
N LEU A 48 11.32 -20.69 -6.78
CA LEU A 48 10.93 -21.07 -8.13
C LEU A 48 11.44 -20.05 -9.17
N SER A 49 11.33 -18.75 -8.89
CA SER A 49 11.85 -17.69 -9.75
C SER A 49 13.35 -17.78 -9.94
N ALA A 50 14.11 -18.09 -8.88
CA ALA A 50 15.55 -18.31 -8.98
C ALA A 50 15.90 -19.48 -9.91
N LEU A 51 15.16 -20.60 -9.79
CA LEU A 51 15.32 -21.75 -10.68
C LEU A 51 15.00 -21.40 -12.14
N ILE A 52 13.89 -20.68 -12.37
CA ILE A 52 13.46 -20.25 -13.70
C ILE A 52 14.52 -19.34 -14.34
N ILE A 53 15.08 -18.41 -13.59
CA ILE A 53 16.15 -17.51 -14.07
C ILE A 53 17.36 -18.32 -14.52
N LEU A 54 17.81 -19.30 -13.74
CA LEU A 54 18.95 -20.15 -14.09
C LEU A 54 18.69 -21.00 -15.34
N ILE A 55 17.54 -21.67 -15.41
CA ILE A 55 17.19 -22.53 -16.55
C ILE A 55 17.08 -21.67 -17.82
N SER A 56 16.39 -20.53 -17.75
CA SER A 56 16.22 -19.63 -18.90
C SER A 56 17.55 -19.09 -19.40
N ALA A 57 18.44 -18.70 -18.49
CA ALA A 57 19.75 -18.20 -18.83
C ALA A 57 20.68 -19.28 -19.37
N LEU A 58 20.59 -20.52 -18.89
CA LEU A 58 21.33 -21.66 -19.41
C LEU A 58 20.94 -21.93 -20.87
N ILE A 59 19.63 -22.02 -21.14
CA ILE A 59 19.10 -22.22 -22.51
C ILE A 59 19.57 -21.10 -23.42
N PHE A 60 19.45 -19.86 -22.97
CA PHE A 60 19.86 -18.69 -23.76
C PHE A 60 21.37 -18.66 -24.03
N SER A 61 22.19 -19.01 -23.02
CA SER A 61 23.65 -19.06 -23.16
C SER A 61 24.10 -20.11 -24.16
N ILE A 62 23.46 -21.29 -24.15
CA ILE A 62 23.73 -22.37 -25.13
C ILE A 62 23.33 -21.91 -26.53
N LYS A 63 22.14 -21.33 -26.71
CA LYS A 63 21.65 -20.90 -28.02
C LYS A 63 22.49 -19.79 -28.63
N MET A 64 22.90 -18.81 -27.82
CA MET A 64 23.69 -17.66 -28.29
C MET A 64 25.19 -17.93 -28.32
N SER A 65 25.65 -19.10 -27.88
CA SER A 65 27.09 -19.41 -27.72
C SER A 65 27.84 -18.35 -26.90
N MET A 66 27.17 -17.76 -25.90
CA MET A 66 27.71 -16.70 -25.03
C MET A 66 27.57 -17.12 -23.57
N ALA A 67 28.66 -17.08 -22.80
CA ALA A 67 28.64 -17.44 -21.37
C ALA A 67 28.10 -16.32 -20.45
N MET A 68 28.06 -15.07 -20.94
CA MET A 68 27.67 -13.89 -20.17
C MET A 68 26.27 -13.98 -19.52
N PRO A 69 25.21 -14.45 -20.22
CA PRO A 69 23.88 -14.53 -19.63
C PRO A 69 23.81 -15.48 -18.43
N LEU A 70 24.53 -16.60 -18.47
CA LEU A 70 24.63 -17.53 -17.34
C LEU A 70 25.30 -16.88 -16.12
N LEU A 71 26.39 -16.13 -16.32
CA LEU A 71 27.05 -15.39 -15.24
C LEU A 71 26.10 -14.36 -14.60
N LEU A 72 25.39 -13.58 -15.42
CA LEU A 72 24.41 -12.60 -14.96
C LEU A 72 23.25 -13.25 -14.22
N ALA A 73 22.82 -14.45 -14.63
CA ALA A 73 21.75 -15.17 -13.96
C ALA A 73 22.16 -15.70 -12.59
N ILE A 74 23.40 -16.18 -12.42
CA ILE A 74 23.94 -16.55 -11.11
C ILE A 74 23.93 -15.34 -10.18
N LEU A 75 24.37 -14.19 -10.68
CA LEU A 75 24.31 -12.93 -9.93
C LEU A 75 22.87 -12.50 -9.61
N ALA A 76 21.95 -12.63 -10.57
CA ALA A 76 20.54 -12.31 -10.37
C ALA A 76 19.89 -13.19 -9.30
N VAL A 77 20.20 -14.49 -9.26
CA VAL A 77 19.72 -15.40 -8.20
C VAL A 77 20.21 -14.95 -6.82
N PHE A 78 21.48 -14.57 -6.70
CA PHE A 78 22.00 -13.99 -5.47
C PHE A 78 21.18 -12.76 -5.05
N PHE A 79 20.91 -11.84 -5.98
CA PHE A 79 20.08 -10.67 -5.71
C PHE A 79 18.63 -11.00 -5.37
N VAL A 80 18.05 -12.07 -5.91
CA VAL A 80 16.68 -12.50 -5.58
C VAL A 80 16.60 -12.90 -4.11
N PHE A 81 17.52 -13.75 -3.63
CA PHE A 81 17.54 -14.15 -2.23
C PHE A 81 17.94 -13.01 -1.29
N PHE A 82 18.89 -12.17 -1.71
CA PHE A 82 19.26 -10.98 -0.97
C PHE A 82 18.08 -10.00 -0.84
N GLY A 83 17.36 -9.77 -1.94
CA GLY A 83 16.17 -8.92 -1.97
C GLY A 83 15.07 -9.44 -1.04
N ASP A 84 14.75 -10.73 -1.08
CA ASP A 84 13.74 -11.31 -0.18
C ASP A 84 14.16 -11.21 1.30
N PHE A 85 15.45 -11.43 1.61
CA PHE A 85 15.99 -11.25 2.95
C PHE A 85 15.83 -9.80 3.45
N ILE A 86 16.21 -8.82 2.62
CA ILE A 86 16.08 -7.40 2.96
C ILE A 86 14.60 -7.01 3.11
N SER A 87 13.75 -7.50 2.21
CA SER A 87 12.30 -7.26 2.24
C SER A 87 11.69 -7.68 3.58
N GLU A 88 11.99 -8.90 4.05
CA GLU A 88 11.46 -9.40 5.32
C GLU A 88 11.98 -8.63 6.54
N LYS A 89 13.25 -8.19 6.52
CA LYS A 89 13.80 -7.31 7.57
C LYS A 89 13.07 -5.96 7.62
N PHE A 90 12.81 -5.37 6.46
CA PHE A 90 12.13 -4.07 6.40
C PHE A 90 10.63 -4.17 6.67
N HIS A 91 9.95 -5.29 6.39
CA HIS A 91 8.59 -5.52 6.89
C HIS A 91 8.53 -5.47 8.42
N GLY A 92 9.53 -6.05 9.10
CA GLY A 92 9.69 -5.90 10.54
C GLY A 92 9.89 -4.45 10.98
N ALA A 93 10.75 -3.70 10.27
CA ALA A 93 11.01 -2.29 10.53
C ALA A 93 9.76 -1.40 10.34
N CYS A 94 8.96 -1.62 9.29
CA CYS A 94 7.70 -0.92 9.07
C CYS A 94 6.72 -1.14 10.22
N LYS A 95 6.56 -2.38 10.70
CA LYS A 95 5.71 -2.70 11.86
C LYS A 95 6.22 -2.02 13.13
N ALA A 96 7.54 -2.01 13.35
CA ALA A 96 8.15 -1.32 14.48
C ALA A 96 7.96 0.21 14.40
N ALA A 97 8.03 0.80 13.21
CA ALA A 97 7.79 2.23 12.99
C ALA A 97 6.34 2.62 13.33
N ILE A 98 5.36 1.82 12.93
CA ILE A 98 3.95 2.06 13.32
C ILE A 98 3.80 1.99 14.84
N LYS A 99 4.35 0.95 15.48
CA LYS A 99 4.20 0.73 16.93
C LYS A 99 4.89 1.79 17.78
N SER A 100 6.03 2.32 17.35
CA SER A 100 6.80 3.33 18.08
C SER A 100 6.21 4.73 17.98
N ASN A 101 5.57 5.06 16.86
CA ASN A 101 5.03 6.39 16.62
C ASN A 101 3.54 6.44 16.93
N LYS A 102 3.15 6.87 18.13
CA LYS A 102 1.74 7.04 18.50
C LYS A 102 1.23 8.39 18.02
N THR A 103 0.05 8.41 17.39
CA THR A 103 -0.60 9.65 16.93
C THR A 103 -2.01 9.75 17.48
N SER A 104 -2.51 10.98 17.66
CA SER A 104 -3.87 11.22 18.12
C SER A 104 -4.66 12.12 17.20
N ILE A 105 -5.97 11.98 17.24
CA ILE A 105 -6.93 12.90 16.61
C ILE A 105 -8.03 13.25 17.61
N SER A 106 -8.54 14.47 17.55
CA SER A 106 -9.52 15.00 18.51
C SER A 106 -10.90 14.36 18.36
N SER A 107 -11.28 14.02 17.12
CA SER A 107 -12.64 13.63 16.77
C SER A 107 -12.68 12.49 15.76
N ASN A 108 -13.62 11.56 15.98
CA ASN A 108 -13.93 10.48 15.05
C ASN A 108 -14.54 10.98 13.73
N ALA A 109 -15.12 12.19 13.73
CA ALA A 109 -15.79 12.75 12.56
C ALA A 109 -14.84 12.91 11.37
N TYR A 110 -13.54 13.17 11.62
CA TYR A 110 -12.53 13.23 10.56
C TYR A 110 -12.30 11.88 9.89
N LEU A 111 -12.25 10.80 10.68
CA LEU A 111 -12.09 9.45 10.15
C LEU A 111 -13.30 9.07 9.31
N GLU A 112 -14.51 9.34 9.81
CA GLU A 112 -15.76 9.13 9.07
C GLU A 112 -15.78 9.91 7.74
N LEU A 113 -15.36 11.18 7.75
CA LEU A 113 -15.26 12.00 6.54
C LEU A 113 -14.30 11.38 5.51
N ILE A 114 -13.12 10.92 5.94
CA ILE A 114 -12.14 10.26 5.05
C ILE A 114 -12.76 9.00 4.43
N VAL A 115 -13.50 8.20 5.20
CA VAL A 115 -14.21 7.02 4.67
C VAL A 115 -15.21 7.42 3.59
N PHE A 116 -16.03 8.44 3.83
CA PHE A 116 -16.99 8.90 2.82
C PHE A 116 -16.30 9.42 1.56
N LEU A 117 -15.25 10.21 1.70
CA LEU A 117 -14.46 10.70 0.56
C LEU A 117 -13.87 9.56 -0.25
N ASN A 118 -13.34 8.52 0.40
CA ASN A 118 -12.84 7.33 -0.27
C ASN A 118 -13.95 6.60 -1.05
N VAL A 119 -15.14 6.43 -0.46
CA VAL A 119 -16.28 5.81 -1.15
C VAL A 119 -16.72 6.62 -2.36
N PHE A 120 -16.83 7.93 -2.25
CA PHE A 120 -17.17 8.80 -3.39
C PHE A 120 -16.09 8.78 -4.47
N ALA A 121 -14.81 8.78 -4.08
CA ALA A 121 -13.70 8.64 -5.02
C ALA A 121 -13.75 7.31 -5.78
N VAL A 122 -14.10 6.21 -5.10
CA VAL A 122 -14.26 4.89 -5.73
C VAL A 122 -15.42 4.90 -6.74
N ILE A 123 -16.58 5.44 -6.36
CA ILE A 123 -17.72 5.57 -7.28
C ILE A 123 -17.33 6.41 -8.50
N GLY A 124 -16.66 7.55 -8.27
CA GLY A 124 -16.16 8.42 -9.33
C GLY A 124 -15.18 7.72 -10.27
N LEU A 125 -14.22 6.95 -9.72
CA LEU A 125 -13.26 6.17 -10.52
C LEU A 125 -13.93 5.08 -11.34
N LEU A 126 -14.95 4.40 -10.79
CA LEU A 126 -15.67 3.35 -11.53
C LEU A 126 -16.49 3.95 -12.67
N LEU A 127 -17.29 4.99 -12.40
CA LEU A 127 -18.11 5.64 -13.43
C LEU A 127 -17.25 6.35 -14.48
N GLY A 128 -16.23 7.09 -14.05
CA GLY A 128 -15.28 7.76 -14.94
C GLY A 128 -14.45 6.77 -15.75
N GLY A 129 -14.01 5.67 -15.14
CA GLY A 129 -13.28 4.60 -15.82
C GLY A 129 -14.11 3.90 -16.88
N ILE A 130 -15.40 3.64 -16.64
CA ILE A 130 -16.32 3.09 -17.65
C ILE A 130 -16.48 4.06 -18.80
N TYR A 131 -16.73 5.35 -18.50
CA TYR A 131 -16.90 6.38 -19.52
C TYR A 131 -15.66 6.50 -20.41
N LEU A 132 -14.47 6.66 -19.82
CA LEU A 132 -13.21 6.77 -20.56
C LEU A 132 -12.87 5.50 -21.34
N ALA A 133 -13.16 4.32 -20.79
CA ALA A 133 -12.92 3.07 -21.49
C ALA A 133 -13.82 2.88 -22.72
N ILE A 134 -15.04 3.42 -22.70
CA ILE A 134 -15.94 3.44 -23.87
C ILE A 134 -15.43 4.44 -24.89
N ASP A 135 -15.06 5.65 -24.46
CA ASP A 135 -14.61 6.74 -25.34
C ASP A 135 -13.31 6.37 -26.07
N ASP A 136 -12.30 5.90 -25.33
CA ASP A 136 -11.01 5.47 -25.88
C ASP A 136 -11.02 4.04 -26.41
N SER A 137 -12.15 3.32 -26.30
CA SER A 137 -12.27 1.89 -26.65
C SER A 137 -11.16 1.01 -26.06
N SER A 138 -10.70 1.34 -24.83
CA SER A 138 -9.52 0.76 -24.20
C SER A 138 -9.84 0.15 -22.84
N LEU A 139 -9.77 -1.19 -22.77
CA LEU A 139 -10.00 -1.93 -21.53
C LEU A 139 -8.88 -1.68 -20.49
N THR A 140 -7.69 -1.27 -20.94
CA THR A 140 -6.56 -0.93 -20.06
C THR A 140 -6.88 0.21 -19.12
N ILE A 141 -7.62 1.23 -19.59
CA ILE A 141 -8.03 2.37 -18.76
C ILE A 141 -9.00 1.90 -17.67
N LEU A 142 -9.99 1.07 -18.04
CA LEU A 142 -10.93 0.50 -17.08
C LEU A 142 -10.21 -0.30 -15.99
N LEU A 143 -9.25 -1.14 -16.37
CA LEU A 143 -8.46 -1.93 -15.42
C LEU A 143 -7.61 -1.03 -14.51
N GLY A 144 -7.03 0.05 -15.04
CA GLY A 144 -6.29 1.04 -14.25
C GLY A 144 -7.17 1.72 -13.20
N CYS A 145 -8.36 2.18 -13.60
CA CYS A 145 -9.34 2.77 -12.69
C CYS A 145 -9.86 1.78 -11.65
N LEU A 146 -10.10 0.52 -12.04
CA LEU A 146 -10.50 -0.53 -11.12
C LEU A 146 -9.41 -0.83 -10.08
N ALA A 147 -8.15 -0.92 -10.52
CA ALA A 147 -7.01 -1.10 -9.63
C ALA A 147 -6.91 0.07 -8.64
N ALA A 148 -7.01 1.31 -9.11
CA ALA A 148 -7.01 2.50 -8.26
C ALA A 148 -8.17 2.50 -7.26
N ALA A 149 -9.37 2.10 -7.68
CA ALA A 149 -10.53 1.97 -6.80
C ALA A 149 -10.29 0.96 -5.68
N VAL A 150 -9.72 -0.20 -6.00
CA VAL A 150 -9.34 -1.21 -4.98
C VAL A 150 -8.32 -0.65 -3.99
N LEU A 151 -7.31 0.09 -4.46
CA LEU A 151 -6.31 0.72 -3.60
C LEU A 151 -6.93 1.72 -2.62
N ILE A 152 -7.87 2.55 -3.08
CA ILE A 152 -8.59 3.51 -2.24
C ILE A 152 -9.47 2.77 -1.22
N LEU A 153 -10.18 1.70 -1.63
CA LEU A 153 -10.95 0.88 -0.70
C LEU A 153 -10.06 0.25 0.38
N LEU A 154 -8.91 -0.29 0.02
CA LEU A 154 -7.94 -0.84 0.98
C LEU A 154 -7.46 0.23 1.96
N SER A 155 -7.20 1.46 1.50
CA SER A 155 -6.80 2.57 2.38
C SER A 155 -7.85 2.94 3.45
N THR A 156 -9.09 2.48 3.28
CA THR A 156 -10.19 2.76 4.21
C THR A 156 -10.13 1.87 5.46
N ILE A 157 -9.49 0.70 5.40
CA ILE A 157 -9.43 -0.25 6.53
C ILE A 157 -8.67 0.35 7.74
N PRO A 158 -7.48 0.95 7.59
CA PRO A 158 -6.80 1.61 8.72
C PRO A 158 -7.54 2.83 9.27
N VAL A 159 -8.33 3.49 8.43
CA VAL A 159 -9.17 4.63 8.84
C VAL A 159 -10.35 4.15 9.71
N LEU A 160 -10.96 3.02 9.33
CA LEU A 160 -12.05 2.39 10.10
C LEU A 160 -11.56 1.73 11.40
N ASN A 161 -10.29 1.33 11.45
CA ASN A 161 -9.67 0.62 12.57
C ASN A 161 -8.37 1.34 13.02
N PRO A 162 -8.44 2.57 13.57
CA PRO A 162 -7.26 3.40 13.82
C PRO A 162 -6.23 2.77 14.77
N HIS A 163 -6.61 1.80 15.60
CA HIS A 163 -5.68 1.10 16.48
C HIS A 163 -4.62 0.29 15.72
N ILE A 164 -4.91 -0.21 14.51
CA ILE A 164 -3.93 -0.97 13.72
C ILE A 164 -2.74 -0.12 13.25
N ILE A 165 -2.95 1.19 13.13
CA ILE A 165 -1.91 2.17 12.82
C ILE A 165 -1.47 2.96 14.06
N ASN A 166 -1.72 2.44 15.26
CA ASN A 166 -1.32 3.06 16.52
C ASN A 166 -1.83 4.52 16.63
N MET A 167 -3.08 4.73 16.24
CA MET A 167 -3.79 6.00 16.36
C MET A 167 -4.87 5.90 17.45
N SER A 168 -4.95 6.91 18.31
CA SER A 168 -5.96 6.99 19.37
C SER A 168 -6.80 8.26 19.24
N ILE A 169 -8.09 8.16 19.52
CA ILE A 169 -8.98 9.33 19.60
C ILE A 169 -8.83 9.94 20.99
N SER A 170 -8.42 11.20 21.08
CA SER A 170 -8.20 11.91 22.36
C SER A 170 -8.66 13.35 22.27
N THR A 171 -9.54 13.76 23.17
CA THR A 171 -10.06 15.14 23.28
C THR A 171 -8.99 16.19 23.62
N ASN A 172 -7.78 15.75 24.00
CA ASN A 172 -6.65 16.62 24.31
C ASN A 172 -5.81 16.96 23.06
N SER A 173 -6.17 16.41 21.89
CA SER A 173 -5.53 16.75 20.61
C SER A 173 -6.02 18.12 20.16
N GLY A 174 -5.10 19.09 20.02
CA GLY A 174 -5.38 20.37 19.39
C GLY A 174 -5.40 20.28 17.87
N ALA A 175 -5.78 21.38 17.20
CA ALA A 175 -5.86 21.43 15.73
C ALA A 175 -4.54 21.06 15.01
N ALA A 176 -3.39 21.41 15.61
CA ALA A 176 -2.07 21.01 15.12
C ALA A 176 -1.84 19.49 15.20
N GLY A 177 -2.27 18.87 16.30
CA GLY A 177 -2.24 17.41 16.47
C GLY A 177 -3.14 16.71 15.46
N ASP A 178 -4.30 17.28 15.16
CA ASP A 178 -5.22 16.72 14.18
C ASP A 178 -4.66 16.78 12.75
N LEU A 179 -4.01 17.89 12.37
CA LEU A 179 -3.34 17.99 11.07
C LEU A 179 -2.24 16.92 10.91
N VAL A 180 -1.39 16.77 11.92
CA VAL A 180 -0.35 15.74 11.95
C VAL A 180 -0.97 14.34 11.96
N GLY A 181 -2.07 14.16 12.67
CA GLY A 181 -2.87 12.93 12.67
C GLY A 181 -3.32 12.56 11.26
N ILE A 182 -3.90 13.50 10.51
CA ILE A 182 -4.35 13.26 9.12
C ILE A 182 -3.19 12.83 8.22
N ILE A 183 -2.05 13.54 8.28
CA ILE A 183 -0.85 13.18 7.50
C ILE A 183 -0.34 11.79 7.89
N ALA A 184 -0.30 11.51 9.20
CA ALA A 184 0.17 10.25 9.73
C ALA A 184 -0.72 9.07 9.33
N ILE A 185 -2.03 9.25 9.16
CA ILE A 185 -2.94 8.19 8.65
C ILE A 185 -2.44 7.69 7.30
N SER A 186 -2.20 8.59 6.35
CA SER A 186 -1.77 8.22 5.00
C SER A 186 -0.42 7.51 5.02
N LEU A 187 0.55 8.05 5.77
CA LEU A 187 1.90 7.48 5.87
C LEU A 187 1.91 6.10 6.55
N LYS A 188 1.19 5.96 7.66
CA LYS A 188 1.12 4.68 8.38
C LYS A 188 0.28 3.65 7.65
N THR A 189 -0.71 4.06 6.86
CA THR A 189 -1.44 3.17 5.95
C THR A 189 -0.49 2.56 4.91
N LEU A 190 0.43 3.36 4.35
CA LEU A 190 1.47 2.84 3.44
C LEU A 190 2.39 1.85 4.15
N LEU A 191 2.85 2.16 5.38
CA LEU A 191 3.66 1.23 6.17
C LEU A 191 2.91 -0.07 6.46
N TYR A 192 1.63 0.01 6.81
CA TYR A 192 0.79 -1.14 7.16
C TYR A 192 0.66 -2.08 5.98
N TYR A 193 0.36 -1.55 4.79
CA TYR A 193 0.25 -2.33 3.56
C TYR A 193 1.58 -2.64 2.87
N SER A 194 2.72 -2.23 3.43
CA SER A 194 4.03 -2.47 2.81
C SER A 194 4.27 -3.95 2.50
N LYS A 195 3.81 -4.84 3.37
CA LYS A 195 3.88 -6.28 3.18
C LYS A 195 2.97 -6.76 2.06
N LEU A 196 1.68 -6.41 2.13
CA LEU A 196 0.71 -6.80 1.12
C LEU A 196 1.13 -6.37 -0.29
N PHE A 197 1.52 -5.10 -0.48
CA PHE A 197 1.93 -4.60 -1.79
C PHE A 197 3.24 -5.21 -2.29
N SER A 198 4.24 -5.34 -1.41
CA SER A 198 5.49 -6.03 -1.77
C SER A 198 5.21 -7.43 -2.29
N ARG A 199 4.40 -8.22 -1.57
CA ARG A 199 4.08 -9.61 -1.98
C ARG A 199 3.29 -9.65 -3.29
N LEU A 200 2.32 -8.76 -3.51
CA LEU A 200 1.61 -8.68 -4.79
C LEU A 200 2.53 -8.37 -5.97
N VAL A 201 3.45 -7.42 -5.80
CA VAL A 201 4.42 -7.04 -6.84
C VAL A 201 5.41 -8.17 -7.12
N ILE A 202 5.90 -8.86 -6.08
CA ILE A 202 6.77 -10.04 -6.25
C ILE A 202 6.03 -11.14 -7.02
N ILE A 203 4.76 -11.40 -6.69
CA ILE A 203 3.94 -12.38 -7.40
C ILE A 203 3.75 -11.98 -8.86
N GLY A 204 3.42 -10.72 -9.14
CA GLY A 204 3.32 -10.21 -10.51
C GLY A 204 4.61 -10.38 -11.31
N GLY A 205 5.76 -10.03 -10.71
CA GLY A 205 7.07 -10.22 -11.33
C GLY A 205 7.41 -11.70 -11.58
N GLY A 206 7.12 -12.57 -10.61
CA GLY A 206 7.34 -14.01 -10.75
C GLY A 206 6.46 -14.66 -11.83
N VAL A 207 5.20 -14.25 -11.96
CA VAL A 207 4.32 -14.71 -13.05
C VAL A 207 4.87 -14.27 -14.41
N LEU A 208 5.32 -13.02 -14.53
CA LEU A 208 5.94 -12.53 -15.77
C LEU A 208 7.22 -13.31 -16.13
N LEU A 209 8.03 -13.70 -15.13
CA LEU A 209 9.19 -14.56 -15.36
C LEU A 209 8.79 -15.96 -15.87
N VAL A 210 7.71 -16.55 -15.35
CA VAL A 210 7.19 -17.84 -15.85
C VAL A 210 6.76 -17.71 -17.31
N ILE A 211 6.02 -16.66 -17.66
CA ILE A 211 5.58 -16.39 -19.04
C ILE A 211 6.79 -16.20 -19.95
N ALA A 212 7.77 -15.42 -19.52
CA ALA A 212 9.00 -15.19 -20.28
C ALA A 212 9.80 -16.49 -20.50
N ALA A 213 9.91 -17.35 -19.49
CA ALA A 213 10.59 -18.63 -19.61
C ALA A 213 9.88 -19.58 -20.60
N TYR A 214 8.55 -19.60 -20.58
CA TYR A 214 7.77 -20.36 -21.56
C TYR A 214 7.99 -19.83 -22.99
N GLY A 215 7.96 -18.51 -23.19
CA GLY A 215 8.25 -17.90 -24.49
C GLY A 215 9.67 -18.19 -24.98
N ALA A 216 10.66 -18.19 -24.09
CA ALA A 216 12.04 -18.55 -24.43
C ALA A 216 12.18 -20.02 -24.89
N LEU A 217 11.41 -20.94 -24.29
CA LEU A 217 11.32 -22.34 -24.75
C LEU A 217 10.66 -22.46 -26.13
N ALA A 218 9.68 -21.59 -26.43
CA ALA A 218 9.02 -21.51 -27.73
C ALA A 218 9.83 -20.72 -28.79
N GLU A 219 11.10 -20.42 -28.51
CA GLU A 219 12.02 -19.70 -29.40
C GLU A 219 11.65 -18.25 -29.72
N ASP A 220 10.79 -17.63 -28.91
CA ASP A 220 10.45 -16.21 -29.03
C ASP A 220 11.53 -15.35 -28.36
N ILE A 221 12.35 -14.67 -29.16
CA ILE A 221 13.42 -13.78 -28.68
C ILE A 221 12.84 -12.60 -27.87
N SER A 222 11.61 -12.16 -28.16
CA SER A 222 10.96 -11.06 -27.41
C SER A 222 10.67 -11.46 -25.96
N ALA A 223 10.49 -12.76 -25.70
CA ALA A 223 10.27 -13.29 -24.36
C ALA A 223 11.49 -13.11 -23.44
N VAL A 224 12.70 -13.09 -23.99
CA VAL A 224 13.94 -12.85 -23.20
C VAL A 224 14.00 -11.42 -22.69
N ILE A 225 13.61 -10.44 -23.52
CA ILE A 225 13.53 -9.02 -23.12
C ILE A 225 12.44 -8.85 -22.05
N ASN A 226 11.30 -9.51 -22.22
CA ASN A 226 10.21 -9.50 -21.22
C ASN A 226 10.61 -10.16 -19.90
N GLY A 227 11.53 -11.13 -19.91
CA GLY A 227 12.12 -11.71 -18.71
C GLY A 227 12.88 -10.69 -17.86
N GLY A 228 13.59 -9.75 -18.50
CA GLY A 228 14.22 -8.62 -17.81
C GLY A 228 13.21 -7.74 -17.07
N THR A 229 12.07 -7.46 -17.71
CA THR A 229 10.95 -6.72 -17.09
C THR A 229 10.38 -7.46 -15.88
N GLY A 230 10.17 -8.77 -15.99
CA GLY A 230 9.71 -9.61 -14.88
C GLY A 230 10.68 -9.56 -13.68
N LEU A 231 11.98 -9.66 -13.95
CA LEU A 231 13.02 -9.52 -12.92
C LEU A 231 13.02 -8.13 -12.27
N ALA A 232 12.90 -7.07 -13.07
CA ALA A 232 12.85 -5.70 -12.56
C ALA A 232 11.65 -5.47 -11.64
N ILE A 233 10.46 -5.93 -12.03
CA ILE A 233 9.25 -5.86 -11.21
C ILE A 233 9.42 -6.64 -9.91
N LEU A 234 10.01 -7.84 -9.99
CA LEU A 234 10.30 -8.67 -8.83
C LEU A 234 11.24 -7.94 -7.85
N MET A 235 12.30 -7.30 -8.36
CA MET A 235 13.21 -6.48 -7.55
C MET A 235 12.51 -5.27 -6.92
N VAL A 236 11.65 -4.56 -7.66
CA VAL A 236 10.83 -3.47 -7.12
C VAL A 236 9.98 -3.98 -5.95
N GLY A 237 9.40 -5.17 -6.07
CA GLY A 237 8.64 -5.82 -4.99
C GLY A 237 9.48 -6.05 -3.74
N PHE A 238 10.72 -6.55 -3.87
CA PHE A 238 11.62 -6.75 -2.73
C PHE A 238 12.06 -5.47 -2.04
N PHE A 239 12.34 -4.41 -2.80
CA PHE A 239 12.78 -3.13 -2.25
C PHE A 239 11.62 -2.20 -1.88
N TYR A 240 10.37 -2.56 -2.21
CA TYR A 240 9.19 -1.78 -1.85
C TYR A 240 9.11 -1.42 -0.35
N PRO A 241 9.25 -2.34 0.62
CA PRO A 241 9.20 -1.97 2.04
C PRO A 241 10.36 -1.05 2.46
N VAL A 242 11.52 -1.14 1.79
CA VAL A 242 12.66 -0.23 2.01
C VAL A 242 12.28 1.18 1.57
N ILE A 243 11.73 1.32 0.37
CA ILE A 243 11.31 2.61 -0.20
C ILE A 243 10.24 3.24 0.70
N VAL A 244 9.22 2.47 1.07
CA VAL A 244 8.11 2.95 1.91
C VAL A 244 8.60 3.35 3.30
N TYR A 245 9.55 2.60 3.90
CA TYR A 245 10.15 2.95 5.18
C TYR A 245 10.95 4.26 5.11
N ILE A 246 11.82 4.43 4.11
CA ILE A 246 12.60 5.65 3.93
C ILE A 246 11.67 6.85 3.68
N TRP A 247 10.66 6.66 2.83
CA TRP A 247 9.65 7.67 2.55
C TRP A 247 8.90 8.11 3.81
N PHE A 248 8.53 7.15 4.66
CA PHE A 248 7.95 7.43 5.97
C PHE A 248 8.88 8.27 6.82
N LEU A 249 10.15 7.89 6.97
CA LEU A 249 11.11 8.64 7.78
C LEU A 249 11.24 10.11 7.32
N LEU A 250 11.32 10.34 6.01
CA LEU A 250 11.48 11.68 5.46
C LEU A 250 10.27 12.56 5.72
N ILE A 251 9.06 12.07 5.42
CA ILE A 251 7.84 12.89 5.58
C ILE A 251 7.45 13.01 7.06
N TYR A 252 7.61 11.94 7.84
CA TYR A 252 7.28 11.97 9.26
C TYR A 252 8.19 12.94 10.03
N ALA A 253 9.47 13.06 9.65
CA ALA A 253 10.35 14.09 10.20
C ALA A 253 9.82 15.51 9.94
N ILE A 254 9.25 15.78 8.76
CA ILE A 254 8.61 17.07 8.46
C ILE A 254 7.35 17.26 9.33
N ALA A 255 6.55 16.21 9.50
CA ALA A 255 5.35 16.25 10.36
C ALA A 255 5.70 16.55 11.83
N ASP A 256 6.79 15.96 12.35
CA ASP A 256 7.28 16.23 13.70
C ASP A 256 7.78 17.68 13.85
N ILE A 257 8.47 18.22 12.84
CA ILE A 257 8.88 19.64 12.81
C ILE A 257 7.64 20.55 12.83
N LEU A 258 6.62 20.24 12.02
CA LEU A 258 5.37 21.00 11.99
C LEU A 258 4.65 20.96 13.34
N LEU A 259 4.59 19.79 13.99
CA LEU A 259 4.03 19.65 15.33
C LEU A 259 4.78 20.52 16.33
N ALA A 260 6.12 20.47 16.32
CA ALA A 260 6.96 21.26 17.21
C ALA A 260 6.72 22.76 17.02
N VAL A 261 6.71 23.25 15.77
CA VAL A 261 6.48 24.68 15.47
C VAL A 261 5.08 25.12 15.90
N LEU A 262 4.05 24.33 15.61
CA LEU A 262 2.67 24.71 15.91
C LEU A 262 2.34 24.61 17.40
N SER A 263 2.97 23.68 18.13
CA SER A 263 2.76 23.51 19.58
C SER A 263 3.40 24.60 20.44
N ILE A 264 4.42 25.32 19.94
CA ILE A 264 5.00 26.49 20.64
C ILE A 264 3.92 27.54 20.95
N LYS A 265 2.93 27.69 20.06
CA LYS A 265 1.83 28.64 20.25
C LYS A 265 0.93 28.25 21.44
N ASP A 266 0.70 26.95 21.64
CA ASP A 266 -0.10 26.43 22.75
C ASP A 266 0.64 26.53 24.10
N ILE A 267 1.97 26.39 24.09
CA ILE A 267 2.80 26.56 25.29
C ILE A 267 2.76 28.01 25.77
N ASN A 268 2.93 28.97 24.86
CA ASN A 268 2.87 30.39 25.20
C ASN A 268 1.49 30.80 25.73
N ALA A 269 0.40 30.29 25.13
CA ALA A 269 -0.95 30.57 25.59
C ALA A 269 -1.25 30.04 27.00
N LYS A 270 -0.68 28.89 27.40
CA LYS A 270 -0.82 28.35 28.76
C LYS A 270 0.04 29.10 29.79
N ALA A 271 1.24 29.52 29.39
CA ALA A 271 2.14 30.29 30.26
C ALA A 271 1.59 31.68 30.62
N ASP A 272 0.74 32.26 29.76
CA ASP A 272 0.06 33.52 30.05
C ASP A 272 -1.15 33.35 30.97
N GLN A 273 -1.81 32.17 30.97
CA GLN A 273 -2.93 31.87 31.87
C GLN A 273 -2.51 31.51 33.31
N GLU A 274 -1.26 31.09 33.54
CA GLU A 274 -0.71 30.85 34.89
C GLU A 274 -0.20 32.14 35.57
N LYS A 275 -0.18 33.27 34.85
CA LYS A 275 0.26 34.57 35.38
C LYS A 275 -0.87 35.49 35.85
N ASP A 276 -2.12 35.10 35.62
CA ASP A 276 -3.35 35.75 36.11
C ASP A 276 -3.94 34.97 37.29
#